data_AF-A0A934CS77-F1
#
_entry.id   AF-A0A934CS77-F1
#
_cell.length_a   1.000
_cell.length_b   1.000
_cell.length_c   1.000
_cell.angle_alpha   90.00
_cell.angle_beta   90.00
_cell.angle_gamma   90.00
#
_symmetry.space_group_name_H-M   'P 1'
#
loop_
_entity.id
_entity.type
_entity.pdbx_description
1 polymer ?
#
loop_
_entity_poly.entity_id
_entity_poly.type
_entity_poly.pdbx_seq_one_letter_code
_entity_poly.pdbx_strand_id
1 'polypeptide(L)'
;MIRTDLDKKIKAVIILFAWIAGLILYPSSAKSGPYLNSAHGSASYGVNRTSLSSIGYSKGHCAHCHEQHASIEGSEPEPMGGIPDNYSLFYTNYTNQTDSFCITCHTDVSSYQTGGLTNRSYSYRAGGWTSDTLNDTKEAFSFTSPGTSHNLYDIKTFITGRWGYTADSNPCAACHNPHSAQRDPHTSGSRGWPVSRPGQHSKDNNAWGLWGDAASEKMNNYTLSYQAPYIYNSTTTYEPDGSSTTDGSNLADYVTFCTDCHNNTNIISSTLLGRNLKTIDWNNEKHGKGNADESLCGDNPYPSGTSGLGKVLACTDCHEPHGSQNAFLARQEVNGGILGGNIGSFSTTDWHYICDRCHKDDNEINGSCQTDHYYITHHSNEGCNTDRPYNPNMCNTCHSGGGGMANCTNTNNKLICTNCHYHGSSVTNADYSPTTRRTF
;
A
#
# COMPACT_ATOMS: atom_id res chain seq x y z
N MET A 1 32.94 -70.93 -24.87
CA MET A 1 33.25 -69.60 -25.42
C MET A 1 32.02 -68.73 -25.71
N ILE A 2 30.83 -69.31 -25.99
CA ILE A 2 29.60 -68.55 -26.32
C ILE A 2 28.88 -67.97 -25.07
N ARG A 3 28.90 -68.67 -23.93
CA ARG A 3 28.24 -68.23 -22.68
C ARG A 3 28.81 -66.92 -22.10
N THR A 4 30.11 -66.72 -22.21
CA THR A 4 30.82 -65.56 -21.66
C THR A 4 30.56 -64.25 -22.40
N ASP A 5 30.10 -64.32 -23.65
CA ASP A 5 29.81 -63.13 -24.47
C ASP A 5 28.36 -62.65 -24.28
N LEU A 6 27.43 -63.58 -24.02
CA LEU A 6 26.05 -63.26 -23.68
C LEU A 6 25.94 -62.58 -22.30
N ASP A 7 26.66 -63.07 -21.30
CA ASP A 7 26.68 -62.47 -19.96
C ASP A 7 27.27 -61.05 -19.95
N LYS A 8 28.25 -60.77 -20.82
CA LYS A 8 28.81 -59.42 -20.99
C LYS A 8 27.81 -58.46 -21.63
N LYS A 9 27.06 -58.92 -22.64
CA LYS A 9 26.02 -58.13 -23.31
C LYS A 9 24.83 -57.84 -22.38
N ILE A 10 24.39 -58.82 -21.58
CA ILE A 10 23.32 -58.63 -20.60
C ILE A 10 23.74 -57.64 -19.51
N LYS A 11 24.96 -57.75 -18.98
CA LYS A 11 25.48 -56.79 -17.99
C LYS A 11 25.60 -55.38 -18.57
N ALA A 12 26.04 -55.23 -19.82
CA ALA A 12 26.11 -53.94 -20.49
C ALA A 12 24.71 -53.31 -20.67
N VAL A 13 23.70 -54.10 -21.03
CA VAL A 13 22.31 -53.64 -21.16
C VAL A 13 21.72 -53.23 -19.81
N ILE A 14 21.98 -53.98 -18.73
CA ILE A 14 21.51 -53.63 -17.38
C ILE A 14 22.17 -52.33 -16.89
N ILE A 15 23.48 -52.16 -17.11
CA ILE A 15 24.19 -50.93 -16.73
C ILE A 15 23.67 -49.74 -17.54
N LEU A 16 23.41 -49.92 -18.84
CA LEU A 16 22.82 -48.89 -19.69
C LEU A 16 21.41 -48.52 -19.24
N PHE A 17 20.57 -49.50 -18.90
CA PHE A 17 19.23 -49.26 -18.35
C PHE A 17 19.29 -48.56 -16.98
N ALA A 18 20.22 -48.92 -16.11
CA ALA A 18 20.41 -48.26 -14.82
C ALA A 18 20.92 -46.81 -14.99
N TRP A 19 21.77 -46.56 -15.99
CA TRP A 19 22.23 -45.20 -16.35
C TRP A 19 21.11 -44.35 -16.95
N ILE A 20 20.32 -44.91 -17.87
CA ILE A 20 19.16 -44.23 -18.47
C ILE A 20 18.08 -43.99 -17.41
N ALA A 21 17.78 -44.97 -16.56
CA ALA A 21 16.87 -44.79 -15.42
C ALA A 21 17.41 -43.74 -14.44
N GLY A 22 18.71 -43.73 -14.15
CA GLY A 22 19.35 -42.68 -13.38
C GLY A 22 19.14 -41.29 -14.00
N LEU A 23 19.39 -41.14 -15.30
CA LEU A 23 19.20 -39.88 -16.04
C LEU A 23 17.73 -39.43 -16.14
N ILE A 24 16.77 -40.36 -16.19
CA ILE A 24 15.32 -40.06 -16.20
C ILE A 24 14.81 -39.75 -14.77
N LEU A 25 15.43 -40.33 -13.75
CA LEU A 25 15.09 -40.15 -12.33
C LEU A 25 15.88 -39.03 -11.64
N TYR A 26 16.75 -38.33 -12.35
CA TYR A 26 17.15 -36.98 -11.98
C TYR A 26 16.13 -36.02 -12.60
N PRO A 27 14.99 -35.72 -11.94
CA PRO A 27 14.24 -34.55 -12.34
C PRO A 27 15.24 -33.40 -12.26
N SER A 28 15.58 -32.83 -13.42
CA SER A 28 16.18 -31.49 -13.48
C SER A 28 15.42 -30.68 -12.46
N SER A 29 16.10 -30.31 -11.36
CA SER A 29 15.46 -29.87 -10.12
C SER A 29 14.28 -28.99 -10.50
N ALA A 30 13.06 -29.42 -10.17
CA ALA A 30 11.89 -28.58 -10.39
C ALA A 30 12.12 -27.35 -9.52
N LYS A 31 12.75 -26.32 -10.10
CA LYS A 31 13.13 -25.13 -9.39
C LYS A 31 11.81 -24.44 -9.13
N SER A 32 11.38 -24.45 -7.89
CA SER A 32 10.24 -23.68 -7.37
C SER A 32 10.45 -22.16 -7.52
N GLY A 33 11.47 -21.70 -8.25
CA GLY A 33 11.80 -20.28 -8.42
C GLY A 33 11.88 -19.56 -7.07
N PRO A 34 11.36 -18.32 -6.98
CA PRO A 34 11.32 -17.54 -5.74
C PRO A 34 10.30 -18.07 -4.72
N TYR A 35 9.43 -19.02 -5.07
CA TYR A 35 8.29 -19.43 -4.26
C TYR A 35 8.66 -19.91 -2.86
N LEU A 36 9.71 -20.72 -2.70
CA LEU A 36 10.14 -21.20 -1.38
C LEU A 36 10.68 -20.07 -0.46
N ASN A 37 11.03 -18.92 -1.04
CA ASN A 37 11.45 -17.73 -0.29
C ASN A 37 10.29 -16.74 -0.06
N SER A 38 9.08 -17.05 -0.57
CA SER A 38 7.90 -16.22 -0.40
C SER A 38 7.17 -16.51 0.92
N ALA A 39 6.27 -15.60 1.30
CA ALA A 39 5.30 -15.79 2.36
C ALA A 39 4.46 -17.06 2.14
N HIS A 40 4.17 -17.40 0.88
CA HIS A 40 3.27 -18.49 0.54
C HIS A 40 3.96 -19.86 0.48
N GLY A 41 5.19 -19.93 0.00
CA GLY A 41 5.93 -21.19 -0.16
C GLY A 41 6.74 -21.65 1.05
N SER A 42 6.71 -20.89 2.15
CA SER A 42 7.42 -21.24 3.39
C SER A 42 6.85 -22.49 4.07
N ALA A 43 7.70 -23.45 4.40
CA ALA A 43 7.29 -24.62 5.19
C ALA A 43 6.87 -24.27 6.63
N SER A 44 7.30 -23.12 7.16
CA SER A 44 7.05 -22.72 8.54
C SER A 44 5.72 -21.97 8.69
N TYR A 45 5.45 -21.04 7.78
CA TYR A 45 4.33 -20.09 7.88
C TYR A 45 3.59 -19.88 6.55
N GLY A 46 3.90 -20.66 5.52
CA GLY A 46 3.25 -20.58 4.22
C GLY A 46 1.82 -21.10 4.21
N VAL A 47 1.26 -21.13 3.00
CA VAL A 47 -0.13 -21.49 2.76
C VAL A 47 -0.37 -22.93 3.25
N ASN A 48 -1.42 -23.12 4.03
CA ASN A 48 -1.79 -24.39 4.63
C ASN A 48 -3.30 -24.61 4.55
N ARG A 49 -3.78 -24.94 3.35
CA ARG A 49 -5.20 -25.24 3.11
C ARG A 49 -5.60 -26.49 3.90
N THR A 50 -6.62 -26.37 4.75
CA THR A 50 -6.97 -27.43 5.71
C THR A 50 -7.24 -28.78 5.03
N SER A 51 -7.99 -28.78 3.91
CA SER A 51 -8.32 -30.01 3.16
C SER A 51 -7.12 -30.75 2.59
N LEU A 52 -6.04 -30.05 2.24
CA LEU A 52 -4.82 -30.68 1.73
C LEU A 52 -3.88 -31.11 2.83
N SER A 53 -3.81 -30.32 3.91
CA SER A 53 -3.03 -30.68 5.08
C SER A 53 -3.51 -31.99 5.71
N SER A 54 -4.83 -32.25 5.69
CA SER A 54 -5.43 -33.48 6.24
C SER A 54 -5.10 -34.74 5.45
N ILE A 55 -4.70 -34.61 4.18
CA ILE A 55 -4.30 -35.74 3.31
C ILE A 55 -2.79 -35.78 3.05
N GLY A 56 -2.00 -35.02 3.82
CA GLY A 56 -0.54 -35.17 3.89
C GLY A 56 0.29 -34.16 3.07
N TYR A 57 -0.32 -33.15 2.43
CA TYR A 57 0.46 -32.10 1.77
C TYR A 57 1.13 -31.19 2.79
N SER A 58 2.44 -30.97 2.64
CA SER A 58 3.21 -30.08 3.49
C SER A 58 2.77 -28.62 3.35
N LYS A 59 2.84 -27.85 4.44
CA LYS A 59 2.65 -26.39 4.41
C LYS A 59 3.58 -25.75 3.37
N GLY A 60 3.08 -24.76 2.66
CA GLY A 60 3.81 -24.05 1.62
C GLY A 60 3.91 -24.81 0.29
N HIS A 61 3.37 -26.03 0.19
CA HIS A 61 3.29 -26.74 -1.09
C HIS A 61 2.36 -26.04 -2.10
N CYS A 62 2.71 -26.01 -3.40
CA CYS A 62 1.96 -25.28 -4.44
C CYS A 62 0.49 -25.73 -4.55
N ALA A 63 0.21 -26.99 -4.22
CA ALA A 63 -1.15 -27.56 -4.20
C ALA A 63 -2.11 -26.78 -3.27
N HIS A 64 -1.60 -26.10 -2.24
CA HIS A 64 -2.44 -25.27 -1.36
C HIS A 64 -3.09 -24.08 -2.07
N CYS A 65 -2.51 -23.64 -3.19
CA CYS A 65 -3.05 -22.58 -4.04
C CYS A 65 -3.63 -23.11 -5.36
N HIS A 66 -3.06 -24.21 -5.85
CA HIS A 66 -3.36 -24.74 -7.18
C HIS A 66 -4.09 -26.07 -7.12
N GLU A 67 -5.13 -26.22 -7.95
CA GLU A 67 -5.69 -27.55 -8.21
C GLU A 67 -4.77 -28.30 -9.17
N GLN A 68 -4.29 -29.43 -8.69
CA GLN A 68 -3.44 -30.30 -9.47
C GLN A 68 -4.32 -31.14 -10.38
N HIS A 69 -4.03 -31.17 -11.68
CA HIS A 69 -4.65 -32.08 -12.66
C HIS A 69 -4.19 -33.53 -12.47
N ALA A 70 -3.61 -33.85 -11.31
CA ALA A 70 -3.20 -35.19 -10.91
C ALA A 70 -4.19 -35.67 -9.85
N SER A 71 -4.66 -36.91 -9.99
CA SER A 71 -5.69 -37.45 -9.11
C SER A 71 -5.34 -37.26 -7.63
N ILE A 72 -6.21 -36.63 -6.86
CA ILE A 72 -6.12 -36.60 -5.40
C ILE A 72 -6.82 -37.88 -4.92
N GLU A 73 -6.06 -38.76 -4.27
CA GLU A 73 -6.54 -40.07 -3.79
C GLU A 73 -7.17 -40.96 -4.89
N GLY A 74 -6.76 -40.81 -6.15
CA GLY A 74 -7.26 -41.60 -7.28
C GLY A 74 -8.46 -41.00 -8.01
N SER A 75 -8.97 -39.84 -7.59
CA SER A 75 -9.98 -39.06 -8.32
C SER A 75 -9.42 -37.72 -8.81
N GLU A 76 -9.73 -37.35 -10.06
CA GLU A 76 -9.51 -35.99 -10.56
C GLU A 76 -10.59 -35.07 -9.94
N PRO A 77 -10.21 -33.97 -9.26
CA PRO A 77 -11.20 -33.02 -8.77
C PRO A 77 -11.96 -32.41 -9.95
N GLU A 78 -13.29 -32.35 -9.86
CA GLU A 78 -14.09 -31.61 -10.86
C GLU A 78 -13.64 -30.15 -10.91
N PRO A 79 -13.48 -29.55 -12.11
CA PRO A 79 -13.15 -28.14 -12.23
C PRO A 79 -14.15 -27.28 -11.47
N MET A 80 -13.68 -26.22 -10.82
CA MET A 80 -14.58 -25.26 -10.18
C MET A 80 -15.51 -24.65 -11.25
N GLY A 81 -16.82 -24.83 -11.09
CA GLY A 81 -17.82 -24.34 -12.05
C GLY A 81 -18.08 -25.26 -13.25
N GLY A 82 -17.51 -26.47 -13.28
CA GLY A 82 -17.81 -27.50 -14.29
C GLY A 82 -17.21 -27.25 -15.68
N ILE A 83 -16.31 -26.28 -15.81
CA ILE A 83 -15.53 -26.00 -17.02
C ILE A 83 -14.04 -25.86 -16.67
N PRO A 84 -13.11 -26.14 -17.59
CA PRO A 84 -11.69 -25.87 -17.37
C PRO A 84 -11.49 -24.39 -17.01
N ASP A 85 -10.91 -24.14 -15.84
CA ASP A 85 -10.55 -22.78 -15.43
C ASP A 85 -9.29 -22.33 -16.20
N ASN A 86 -9.23 -21.04 -16.56
CA ASN A 86 -8.05 -20.42 -17.16
C ASN A 86 -6.84 -20.47 -16.21
N TYR A 87 -7.11 -20.62 -14.92
CA TYR A 87 -6.11 -20.75 -13.88
C TYR A 87 -6.34 -22.05 -13.12
N SER A 88 -5.29 -22.84 -12.92
CA SER A 88 -5.35 -24.01 -12.04
C SER A 88 -5.38 -23.57 -10.57
N LEU A 89 -6.34 -22.74 -10.15
CA LEU A 89 -6.53 -22.29 -8.77
C LEU A 89 -7.62 -23.14 -8.09
N PHE A 90 -7.55 -23.30 -6.77
CA PHE A 90 -8.62 -23.98 -6.02
C PHE A 90 -9.86 -23.13 -5.80
N TYR A 91 -9.82 -21.86 -6.16
CA TYR A 91 -10.92 -20.93 -6.02
C TYR A 91 -11.00 -20.00 -7.23
N THR A 92 -12.20 -19.49 -7.49
CA THR A 92 -12.46 -18.55 -8.59
C THR A 92 -11.51 -17.37 -8.49
N ASN A 93 -10.85 -17.03 -9.60
CA ASN A 93 -9.81 -16.01 -9.57
C ASN A 93 -10.32 -14.66 -9.05
N TYR A 94 -11.40 -14.13 -9.62
CA TYR A 94 -12.02 -12.87 -9.17
C TYR A 94 -13.51 -12.82 -9.53
N THR A 95 -14.36 -12.56 -8.53
CA THR A 95 -15.80 -12.39 -8.70
C THR A 95 -16.21 -10.92 -8.48
N ASN A 96 -15.85 -10.35 -7.32
CA ASN A 96 -16.21 -8.98 -6.94
C ASN A 96 -15.28 -8.43 -5.84
N GLN A 97 -15.62 -7.25 -5.30
CA GLN A 97 -14.86 -6.51 -4.28
C GLN A 97 -14.46 -7.33 -3.04
N THR A 98 -15.28 -8.31 -2.64
CA THR A 98 -15.09 -9.08 -1.40
C THR A 98 -14.98 -10.59 -1.65
N ASP A 99 -14.91 -10.99 -2.91
CA ASP A 99 -14.91 -12.38 -3.33
C ASP A 99 -13.92 -12.61 -4.49
N SER A 100 -12.78 -13.22 -4.14
CA SER A 100 -11.72 -13.61 -5.04
C SER A 100 -10.82 -14.64 -4.36
N PHE A 101 -10.00 -15.35 -5.15
CA PHE A 101 -9.03 -16.31 -4.64
C PHE A 101 -8.18 -15.77 -3.48
N CYS A 102 -7.65 -14.54 -3.63
CA CYS A 102 -6.81 -13.91 -2.62
C CYS A 102 -7.60 -13.62 -1.33
N ILE A 103 -8.77 -12.98 -1.45
CA ILE A 103 -9.58 -12.59 -0.28
C ILE A 103 -10.03 -13.82 0.52
N THR A 104 -10.38 -14.89 -0.17
CA THR A 104 -10.80 -16.15 0.43
C THR A 104 -9.69 -16.84 1.23
N CYS A 105 -8.41 -16.64 0.86
CA CYS A 105 -7.27 -17.04 1.67
C CYS A 105 -6.95 -16.04 2.80
N HIS A 106 -7.15 -14.75 2.55
CA HIS A 106 -6.81 -13.63 3.45
C HIS A 106 -8.02 -13.09 4.24
N THR A 107 -8.94 -13.97 4.60
CA THR A 107 -10.00 -13.72 5.58
C THR A 107 -9.55 -14.33 6.93
N ASP A 108 -10.13 -13.91 8.04
CA ASP A 108 -9.79 -14.43 9.39
C ASP A 108 -10.21 -15.91 9.58
N VAL A 109 -10.97 -16.26 10.62
CA VAL A 109 -11.30 -17.66 10.96
C VAL A 109 -12.11 -18.42 9.90
N SER A 110 -12.69 -17.72 8.93
CA SER A 110 -13.45 -18.33 7.82
C SER A 110 -12.62 -18.58 6.57
N SER A 111 -11.31 -18.37 6.63
CA SER A 111 -10.39 -18.70 5.55
C SER A 111 -10.23 -20.21 5.34
N TYR A 112 -9.85 -20.59 4.12
CA TYR A 112 -9.40 -21.95 3.80
C TYR A 112 -8.07 -22.32 4.47
N GLN A 113 -7.36 -21.34 5.05
CA GLN A 113 -6.13 -21.53 5.80
C GLN A 113 -6.39 -22.15 7.17
N THR A 114 -5.61 -23.17 7.51
CA THR A 114 -5.64 -23.77 8.84
C THR A 114 -5.20 -22.74 9.89
N GLY A 115 -6.12 -22.40 10.79
CA GLY A 115 -5.88 -21.42 11.86
C GLY A 115 -6.19 -19.97 11.49
N GLY A 116 -6.67 -19.71 10.27
CA GLY A 116 -6.98 -18.35 9.79
C GLY A 116 -5.74 -17.46 9.57
N LEU A 117 -5.96 -16.28 8.99
CA LEU A 117 -4.93 -15.24 8.84
C LEU A 117 -5.45 -13.89 9.32
N THR A 118 -4.68 -13.24 10.19
CA THR A 118 -4.96 -11.86 10.60
C THR A 118 -4.16 -10.88 9.76
N ASN A 119 -4.84 -10.11 8.93
CA ASN A 119 -4.30 -9.05 8.08
C ASN A 119 -4.77 -7.68 8.60
N ARG A 120 -4.00 -7.10 9.53
CA ARG A 120 -4.24 -5.78 10.13
C ARG A 120 -3.88 -4.62 9.19
N SER A 121 -4.36 -3.41 9.48
CA SER A 121 -4.08 -2.21 8.69
C SER A 121 -2.60 -1.79 8.75
N TYR A 122 -2.21 -0.85 7.90
CA TYR A 122 -0.87 -0.24 7.94
C TYR A 122 -0.68 0.58 9.23
N SER A 123 -1.69 1.31 9.70
CA SER A 123 -1.67 1.96 11.02
C SER A 123 -1.34 0.98 12.16
N TYR A 124 -1.83 -0.27 12.11
CA TYR A 124 -1.43 -1.28 13.12
C TYR A 124 -0.01 -1.79 12.89
N ARG A 125 0.31 -2.23 11.66
CA ARG A 125 1.54 -2.97 11.36
C ARG A 125 2.78 -2.07 11.40
N ALA A 126 2.71 -0.94 10.71
CA ALA A 126 3.82 0.00 10.57
C ALA A 126 3.70 1.18 11.55
N GLY A 127 2.48 1.69 11.72
CA GLY A 127 2.18 2.78 12.65
C GLY A 127 2.14 2.36 14.12
N GLY A 128 2.10 1.06 14.43
CA GLY A 128 2.09 0.54 15.81
C GLY A 128 0.80 0.79 16.60
N TRP A 129 -0.28 1.23 15.95
CA TRP A 129 -1.56 1.46 16.60
C TRP A 129 -2.22 0.15 17.02
N THR A 130 -2.35 -0.09 18.33
CA THR A 130 -2.78 -1.39 18.85
C THR A 130 -4.30 -1.59 18.95
N SER A 131 -5.09 -0.52 18.79
CA SER A 131 -6.56 -0.57 18.91
C SER A 131 -7.27 -0.67 17.56
N ASP A 132 -6.53 -0.87 16.46
CA ASP A 132 -7.13 -1.19 15.17
C ASP A 132 -8.08 -2.39 15.30
N THR A 133 -9.29 -2.25 14.80
CA THR A 133 -10.31 -3.30 14.84
C THR A 133 -10.29 -4.17 13.59
N LEU A 134 -9.66 -3.71 12.51
CA LEU A 134 -9.58 -4.41 11.24
C LEU A 134 -8.79 -5.70 11.43
N ASN A 135 -9.34 -6.85 11.06
CA ASN A 135 -8.68 -8.15 11.26
C ASN A 135 -8.28 -8.85 9.97
N ASP A 136 -8.91 -8.54 8.85
CA ASP A 136 -8.62 -9.22 7.60
C ASP A 136 -8.80 -8.37 6.34
N THR A 137 -8.34 -8.93 5.21
CA THR A 137 -8.37 -8.25 3.91
C THR A 137 -9.79 -8.09 3.37
N LYS A 138 -10.71 -9.01 3.69
CA LYS A 138 -12.10 -8.89 3.27
C LYS A 138 -12.77 -7.69 3.92
N GLU A 139 -12.57 -7.51 5.21
CA GLU A 139 -13.04 -6.35 5.97
C GLU A 139 -12.48 -5.05 5.38
N ALA A 140 -11.16 -5.00 5.12
CA ALA A 140 -10.51 -3.83 4.51
C ALA A 140 -11.16 -3.40 3.18
N PHE A 141 -11.48 -4.37 2.32
CA PHE A 141 -12.13 -4.09 1.03
C PHE A 141 -13.66 -3.92 1.11
N SER A 142 -14.26 -4.09 2.29
CA SER A 142 -15.71 -3.93 2.50
C SER A 142 -16.14 -2.49 2.82
N PHE A 143 -15.20 -1.58 3.10
CA PHE A 143 -15.54 -0.18 3.38
C PHE A 143 -16.06 0.55 2.14
N THR A 144 -17.24 1.18 2.28
CA THR A 144 -17.96 1.85 1.18
C THR A 144 -18.51 3.23 1.53
N SER A 145 -18.84 3.53 2.80
CA SER A 145 -19.17 4.88 3.27
C SER A 145 -19.23 4.95 4.81
N PRO A 146 -18.73 6.02 5.48
CA PRO A 146 -17.84 7.05 4.94
C PRO A 146 -16.45 6.51 4.58
N GLY A 147 -16.11 5.33 5.11
CA GLY A 147 -14.90 4.61 4.78
C GLY A 147 -14.80 4.28 3.30
N THR A 148 -13.58 4.04 2.85
CA THR A 148 -13.26 3.76 1.45
C THR A 148 -12.23 2.65 1.35
N SER A 149 -12.24 1.95 0.22
CA SER A 149 -11.26 0.93 -0.12
C SER A 149 -10.80 1.12 -1.56
N HIS A 150 -9.61 0.61 -1.88
CA HIS A 150 -9.20 0.49 -3.26
C HIS A 150 -10.18 -0.45 -3.98
N ASN A 151 -10.93 0.09 -4.93
CA ASN A 151 -11.94 -0.68 -5.63
C ASN A 151 -11.28 -1.67 -6.60
N LEU A 152 -11.42 -2.96 -6.33
CA LEU A 152 -10.78 -4.03 -7.09
C LEU A 152 -11.32 -4.14 -8.51
N TYR A 153 -12.59 -3.75 -8.75
CA TYR A 153 -13.15 -3.69 -10.09
C TYR A 153 -12.52 -2.55 -10.90
N ASP A 154 -12.37 -1.37 -10.29
CA ASP A 154 -11.72 -0.21 -10.92
C ASP A 154 -10.23 -0.51 -11.22
N ILE A 155 -9.53 -1.17 -10.28
CA ILE A 155 -8.15 -1.65 -10.47
C ILE A 155 -8.08 -2.63 -11.64
N LYS A 156 -8.93 -3.67 -11.64
CA LYS A 156 -8.97 -4.67 -12.72
C LYS A 156 -9.19 -4.02 -14.09
N THR A 157 -10.14 -3.09 -14.15
CA THR A 157 -10.44 -2.33 -15.37
C THR A 157 -9.24 -1.49 -15.81
N PHE A 158 -8.57 -0.83 -14.87
CA PHE A 158 -7.41 0.00 -15.16
C PHE A 158 -6.21 -0.82 -15.66
N ILE A 159 -5.87 -1.94 -15.03
CA ILE A 159 -4.68 -2.70 -15.40
C ILE A 159 -4.87 -3.54 -16.68
N THR A 160 -6.12 -3.83 -17.08
CA THR A 160 -6.40 -4.68 -18.26
C THR A 160 -5.73 -4.13 -19.53
N GLY A 161 -4.87 -4.94 -20.15
CA GLY A 161 -4.11 -4.54 -21.35
C GLY A 161 -2.86 -3.71 -21.07
N ARG A 162 -2.50 -3.47 -19.79
CA ARG A 162 -1.28 -2.77 -19.37
C ARG A 162 -0.32 -3.75 -18.71
N TRP A 163 0.99 -3.52 -18.85
CA TRP A 163 2.04 -4.23 -18.11
C TRP A 163 1.93 -5.77 -18.12
N GLY A 164 1.40 -6.34 -19.21
CA GLY A 164 1.19 -7.78 -19.35
C GLY A 164 -0.04 -8.35 -18.64
N TYR A 165 -0.87 -7.53 -17.99
CA TYR A 165 -2.15 -7.93 -17.42
C TYR A 165 -3.23 -8.09 -18.49
N THR A 166 -4.11 -9.08 -18.29
CA THR A 166 -5.24 -9.38 -19.16
C THR A 166 -6.56 -9.14 -18.42
N ALA A 167 -7.68 -9.25 -19.13
CA ALA A 167 -9.01 -9.16 -18.52
C ALA A 167 -9.29 -10.28 -17.48
N ASP A 168 -8.50 -11.34 -17.51
CA ASP A 168 -8.60 -12.47 -16.59
C ASP A 168 -7.71 -12.29 -15.35
N SER A 169 -6.76 -11.33 -15.37
CA SER A 169 -5.85 -11.10 -14.25
C SER A 169 -6.57 -10.72 -12.95
N ASN A 170 -6.03 -11.21 -11.83
CA ASN A 170 -6.52 -10.85 -10.51
C ASN A 170 -6.08 -9.42 -10.16
N PRO A 171 -6.98 -8.52 -9.70
CA PRO A 171 -6.59 -7.16 -9.31
C PRO A 171 -5.62 -7.12 -8.12
N CYS A 172 -5.66 -8.09 -7.20
CA CYS A 172 -4.67 -8.17 -6.11
C CYS A 172 -3.25 -8.41 -6.65
N ALA A 173 -3.14 -9.13 -7.77
CA ALA A 173 -1.89 -9.35 -8.47
C ALA A 173 -1.40 -8.12 -9.26
N ALA A 174 -2.10 -6.97 -9.19
CA ALA A 174 -1.50 -5.71 -9.64
C ALA A 174 -0.41 -5.24 -8.68
N CYS A 175 -0.60 -5.51 -7.38
CA CYS A 175 0.21 -4.94 -6.30
C CYS A 175 1.12 -5.98 -5.62
N HIS A 176 0.80 -7.27 -5.76
CA HIS A 176 1.49 -8.36 -5.08
C HIS A 176 1.83 -9.49 -6.05
N ASN A 177 3.07 -9.99 -6.01
CA ASN A 177 3.43 -11.23 -6.67
C ASN A 177 3.16 -12.43 -5.76
N PRO A 178 2.12 -13.25 -5.98
CA PRO A 178 1.79 -14.35 -5.06
C PRO A 178 2.88 -15.43 -4.99
N HIS A 179 3.82 -15.47 -5.94
CA HIS A 179 4.94 -16.41 -5.94
C HIS A 179 6.22 -15.86 -5.31
N SER A 180 6.27 -14.57 -4.98
CA SER A 180 7.48 -13.94 -4.43
C SER A 180 7.23 -13.14 -3.16
N ALA A 181 6.02 -12.58 -3.00
CA ALA A 181 5.66 -11.66 -1.91
C ALA A 181 6.06 -12.23 -0.56
N GLN A 182 6.75 -11.43 0.23
CA GLN A 182 7.26 -11.83 1.54
C GLN A 182 6.39 -11.25 2.66
N ARG A 183 6.41 -11.92 3.81
CA ARG A 183 5.75 -11.42 5.01
C ARG A 183 6.61 -10.29 5.58
N ASP A 184 6.01 -9.12 5.76
CA ASP A 184 6.64 -8.03 6.49
C ASP A 184 6.02 -7.89 7.90
N PRO A 185 6.72 -8.31 8.97
CA PRO A 185 6.26 -8.08 10.33
C PRO A 185 6.53 -6.64 10.80
N HIS A 186 7.14 -5.78 9.97
CA HIS A 186 7.46 -4.40 10.32
C HIS A 186 8.27 -4.30 11.62
N THR A 187 9.23 -5.21 11.79
CA THR A 187 10.10 -5.26 12.96
C THR A 187 11.53 -4.97 12.52
N SER A 188 12.26 -4.15 13.29
CA SER A 188 13.64 -3.82 12.94
C SER A 188 14.51 -5.08 12.85
N GLY A 189 15.31 -5.19 11.79
CA GLY A 189 16.12 -6.38 11.50
C GLY A 189 15.36 -7.61 10.99
N SER A 190 14.02 -7.57 10.96
CA SER A 190 13.17 -8.62 10.40
C SER A 190 12.11 -7.98 9.50
N ARG A 191 12.51 -7.73 8.25
CA ARG A 191 11.66 -7.09 7.23
C ARG A 191 11.43 -8.04 6.07
N GLY A 192 10.26 -7.92 5.46
CA GLY A 192 9.92 -8.54 4.19
C GLY A 192 9.38 -7.53 3.21
N TRP A 193 9.23 -7.94 1.96
CA TRP A 193 8.80 -7.08 0.86
C TRP A 193 7.51 -7.65 0.26
N PRO A 194 6.34 -7.09 0.64
CA PRO A 194 5.05 -7.67 0.27
C PRO A 194 4.57 -7.23 -1.11
N VAL A 195 5.11 -6.12 -1.63
CA VAL A 195 4.65 -5.48 -2.86
C VAL A 195 5.57 -5.75 -4.03
N SER A 196 5.03 -5.58 -5.23
CA SER A 196 5.76 -5.65 -6.48
C SER A 196 5.13 -4.67 -7.45
N ARG A 197 5.95 -3.97 -8.23
CA ARG A 197 5.47 -2.85 -9.05
C ARG A 197 4.59 -3.31 -10.21
N PRO A 198 3.38 -2.74 -10.39
CA PRO A 198 2.55 -3.02 -11.55
C PRO A 198 3.27 -2.72 -12.86
N GLY A 199 4.02 -1.61 -12.91
CA GLY A 199 4.72 -1.15 -14.12
C GLY A 199 5.88 -2.03 -14.57
N GLN A 200 6.36 -2.90 -13.68
CA GLN A 200 7.47 -3.83 -13.93
C GLN A 200 7.00 -5.28 -14.09
N HIS A 201 5.69 -5.51 -14.11
CA HIS A 201 5.14 -6.83 -14.32
C HIS A 201 5.51 -7.36 -15.71
N SER A 202 5.79 -8.66 -15.78
CA SER A 202 6.16 -9.36 -17.01
C SER A 202 5.43 -10.71 -17.07
N LYS A 203 5.40 -11.35 -18.25
CA LYS A 203 4.82 -12.69 -18.40
C LYS A 203 5.60 -13.79 -17.68
N ASP A 204 6.85 -13.51 -17.28
CA ASP A 204 7.61 -14.42 -16.42
C ASP A 204 7.36 -14.05 -14.95
N ASN A 205 6.49 -14.82 -14.30
CA ASN A 205 6.13 -14.63 -12.90
C ASN A 205 7.32 -14.78 -11.94
N ASN A 206 8.43 -15.41 -12.37
CA ASN A 206 9.66 -15.51 -11.59
C ASN A 206 10.61 -14.32 -11.81
N ALA A 207 10.47 -13.61 -12.94
CA ALA A 207 11.22 -12.39 -13.23
C ALA A 207 10.54 -11.13 -12.67
N TRP A 208 9.28 -11.25 -12.25
CA TRP A 208 8.59 -10.18 -11.55
C TRP A 208 9.14 -10.02 -10.14
N GLY A 209 10.07 -9.07 -9.99
CA GLY A 209 10.74 -8.76 -8.74
C GLY A 209 9.81 -8.22 -7.66
N LEU A 210 10.24 -8.35 -6.41
CA LEU A 210 9.67 -7.60 -5.30
C LEU A 210 10.06 -6.12 -5.43
N TRP A 211 9.33 -5.27 -4.74
CA TRP A 211 9.68 -3.85 -4.65
C TRP A 211 10.02 -3.47 -3.23
N GLY A 212 11.13 -2.76 -3.09
CA GLY A 212 11.74 -2.43 -1.83
C GLY A 212 12.69 -3.51 -1.34
N ASP A 213 12.95 -4.60 -2.05
CA ASP A 213 13.95 -5.59 -1.60
C ASP A 213 15.38 -5.14 -1.90
N ALA A 214 15.57 -4.35 -2.96
CA ALA A 214 16.85 -3.76 -3.28
C ALA A 214 17.16 -2.49 -2.46
N ALA A 215 18.46 -2.23 -2.27
CA ALA A 215 18.93 -1.04 -1.55
C ALA A 215 18.57 0.26 -2.27
N SER A 216 18.35 0.25 -3.60
CA SER A 216 17.98 1.42 -4.41
C SER A 216 16.47 1.71 -4.43
N GLU A 217 15.66 0.87 -3.79
CA GLU A 217 14.19 0.93 -3.84
C GLU A 217 13.60 1.41 -2.50
N LYS A 218 14.36 2.23 -1.78
CA LYS A 218 13.99 2.78 -0.48
C LYS A 218 13.57 4.24 -0.59
N MET A 219 12.78 4.72 0.35
CA MET A 219 12.38 6.13 0.38
C MET A 219 13.60 7.08 0.43
N ASN A 220 14.68 6.71 1.13
CA ASN A 220 15.90 7.54 1.15
C ASN A 220 16.63 7.60 -0.20
N ASN A 221 16.40 6.63 -1.09
CA ASN A 221 16.91 6.67 -2.47
C ASN A 221 15.98 7.45 -3.39
N TYR A 222 14.67 7.41 -3.13
CA TYR A 222 13.70 8.25 -3.84
C TYR A 222 14.00 9.74 -3.64
N THR A 223 14.35 10.12 -2.40
CA THR A 223 14.71 11.48 -2.02
C THR A 223 15.43 11.51 -0.67
N LEU A 224 16.44 12.39 -0.54
CA LEU A 224 17.13 12.64 0.73
C LEU A 224 16.27 13.45 1.72
N SER A 225 15.15 14.02 1.24
CA SER A 225 14.29 14.89 2.03
C SER A 225 13.11 14.14 2.67
N TYR A 226 13.06 12.80 2.57
CA TYR A 226 12.04 12.01 3.27
C TYR A 226 12.25 12.09 4.78
N GLN A 227 11.16 12.13 5.52
CA GLN A 227 11.16 12.09 6.98
C GLN A 227 10.04 11.16 7.45
N ALA A 228 10.42 10.04 8.06
CA ALA A 228 9.48 9.09 8.62
C ALA A 228 8.65 9.73 9.75
N PRO A 229 7.34 9.46 9.81
CA PRO A 229 6.52 9.86 10.94
C PRO A 229 6.88 9.05 12.20
N TYR A 230 6.46 9.54 13.36
CA TYR A 230 6.55 8.76 14.59
C TYR A 230 5.63 7.54 14.55
N ILE A 231 6.07 6.45 15.19
CA ILE A 231 5.17 5.34 15.52
C ILE A 231 4.25 5.74 16.67
N TYR A 232 3.05 5.17 16.73
CA TYR A 232 2.02 5.43 17.73
C TYR A 232 2.56 5.51 19.17
N ASN A 233 2.16 6.56 19.90
CA ASN A 233 2.59 6.87 21.27
C ASN A 233 4.11 7.03 21.44
N SER A 234 4.82 7.47 20.40
CA SER A 234 6.24 7.80 20.47
C SER A 234 6.54 9.20 19.96
N THR A 235 7.65 9.75 20.44
CA THR A 235 8.29 10.97 19.92
C THR A 235 9.79 10.73 19.67
N THR A 236 10.24 9.47 19.71
CA THR A 236 11.66 9.10 19.62
C THR A 236 11.93 7.93 18.69
N THR A 237 10.89 7.24 18.25
CA THR A 237 10.96 6.09 17.34
C THR A 237 9.99 6.28 16.18
N TYR A 238 10.36 5.76 15.01
CA TYR A 238 9.73 6.12 13.75
C TYR A 238 9.14 4.91 13.03
N GLU A 239 8.19 5.19 12.15
CA GLU A 239 7.70 4.22 11.20
C GLU A 239 8.79 3.77 10.21
N PRO A 240 8.68 2.54 9.66
CA PRO A 240 7.60 1.60 9.91
C PRO A 240 7.91 0.57 11.01
N ASP A 241 9.10 0.58 11.61
CA ASP A 241 9.58 -0.54 12.42
C ASP A 241 9.94 -0.21 13.87
N GLY A 242 9.62 1.01 14.31
CA GLY A 242 9.89 1.49 15.66
C GLY A 242 11.37 1.72 15.94
N SER A 243 12.24 1.76 14.93
CA SER A 243 13.65 2.12 15.09
C SER A 243 13.86 3.64 15.16
N SER A 244 15.11 4.07 15.35
CA SER A 244 15.51 5.48 15.26
C SER A 244 15.74 5.94 13.80
N THR A 245 15.38 5.13 12.81
CA THR A 245 15.59 5.42 11.39
C THR A 245 14.57 6.46 10.92
N THR A 246 15.04 7.63 10.48
CA THR A 246 14.18 8.73 10.04
C THR A 246 14.16 8.92 8.53
N ASP A 247 15.21 8.49 7.84
CA ASP A 247 15.44 8.80 6.43
C ASP A 247 14.68 7.88 5.47
N GLY A 248 14.03 6.82 5.97
CA GLY A 248 13.30 5.86 5.16
C GLY A 248 14.19 4.83 4.47
N SER A 249 15.44 4.65 4.90
CA SER A 249 16.31 3.55 4.44
C SER A 249 15.73 2.15 4.75
N ASN A 250 14.83 2.08 5.73
CA ASN A 250 14.06 0.89 6.08
C ASN A 250 12.66 0.85 5.44
N LEU A 251 12.23 1.85 4.68
CA LEU A 251 10.91 1.88 4.05
C LEU A 251 11.03 1.67 2.53
N ALA A 252 10.22 0.79 1.97
CA ALA A 252 10.12 0.67 0.51
C ALA A 252 9.68 2.01 -0.09
N ASP A 253 10.14 2.33 -1.29
CA ASP A 253 9.72 3.52 -2.02
C ASP A 253 8.27 3.38 -2.48
N TYR A 254 7.34 3.64 -1.56
CA TYR A 254 5.91 3.55 -1.83
C TYR A 254 5.43 4.65 -2.77
N VAL A 255 6.17 5.75 -2.92
CA VAL A 255 5.85 6.78 -3.91
C VAL A 255 5.99 6.24 -5.32
N THR A 256 7.14 5.66 -5.66
CA THR A 256 7.35 5.06 -6.98
C THR A 256 6.40 3.90 -7.25
N PHE A 257 6.08 3.11 -6.23
CA PHE A 257 5.07 2.04 -6.34
C PHE A 257 3.67 2.59 -6.65
N CYS A 258 3.17 3.55 -5.87
CA CYS A 258 1.84 4.11 -6.06
C CYS A 258 1.70 4.89 -7.37
N THR A 259 2.79 5.57 -7.80
CA THR A 259 2.79 6.42 -8.99
C THR A 259 2.87 5.67 -10.32
N ASP A 260 3.07 4.35 -10.31
CA ASP A 260 2.82 3.50 -11.48
C ASP A 260 1.36 3.67 -11.97
N CYS A 261 0.41 3.76 -11.04
CA CYS A 261 -1.01 3.99 -11.32
C CYS A 261 -1.39 5.47 -11.13
N HIS A 262 -1.10 6.04 -9.96
CA HIS A 262 -1.50 7.40 -9.60
C HIS A 262 -0.46 8.41 -10.06
N ASN A 263 -0.63 8.99 -11.24
CA ASN A 263 0.28 10.02 -11.75
C ASN A 263 -0.47 11.11 -12.53
N ASN A 264 0.29 11.99 -13.18
CA ASN A 264 -0.22 13.18 -13.85
C ASN A 264 -0.78 12.91 -15.25
N THR A 265 -0.73 11.65 -15.71
CA THR A 265 -1.18 11.24 -17.05
C THR A 265 -2.27 10.19 -17.04
N ASN A 266 -2.26 9.30 -16.04
CA ASN A 266 -3.20 8.20 -15.97
C ASN A 266 -4.60 8.70 -15.61
N ILE A 267 -5.57 8.36 -16.45
CA ILE A 267 -6.99 8.59 -16.20
C ILE A 267 -7.57 7.32 -15.57
N ILE A 268 -7.99 7.43 -14.31
CA ILE A 268 -8.59 6.34 -13.54
C ILE A 268 -10.04 6.69 -13.27
N SER A 269 -10.98 5.91 -13.79
CA SER A 269 -12.40 6.06 -13.47
C SER A 269 -12.70 5.38 -12.14
N SER A 270 -13.40 6.09 -11.25
CA SER A 270 -13.96 5.49 -10.04
C SER A 270 -15.44 5.22 -10.24
N THR A 271 -15.83 3.95 -10.14
CA THR A 271 -17.24 3.57 -10.22
C THR A 271 -18.03 4.12 -9.04
N LEU A 272 -17.45 4.09 -7.84
CA LEU A 272 -18.07 4.62 -6.61
C LEU A 272 -18.35 6.13 -6.70
N LEU A 273 -17.41 6.90 -7.26
CA LEU A 273 -17.55 8.35 -7.36
C LEU A 273 -18.29 8.81 -8.64
N GLY A 274 -18.52 7.90 -9.60
CA GLY A 274 -19.14 8.21 -10.89
C GLY A 274 -18.33 9.21 -11.74
N ARG A 275 -17.01 9.30 -11.50
CA ARG A 275 -16.11 10.25 -12.18
C ARG A 275 -14.67 9.75 -12.20
N ASN A 276 -13.83 10.41 -12.97
CA ASN A 276 -12.39 10.20 -12.90
C ASN A 276 -11.82 10.71 -11.56
N LEU A 277 -10.84 9.98 -11.05
CA LEU A 277 -9.98 10.44 -9.95
C LEU A 277 -9.16 11.65 -10.41
N LYS A 278 -8.82 12.52 -9.45
CA LYS A 278 -7.84 13.58 -9.72
C LYS A 278 -6.48 12.95 -9.92
N THR A 279 -5.76 13.43 -10.92
CA THR A 279 -4.37 13.06 -11.16
C THR A 279 -3.46 13.68 -10.11
N ILE A 280 -2.38 12.99 -9.76
CA ILE A 280 -1.38 13.48 -8.81
C ILE A 280 -0.06 13.73 -9.54
N ASP A 281 0.75 14.67 -9.09
CA ASP A 281 2.10 14.86 -9.64
C ASP A 281 3.10 15.03 -8.52
N TRP A 282 3.52 13.89 -7.99
CA TRP A 282 4.38 13.84 -6.82
C TRP A 282 5.73 14.57 -7.03
N ASN A 283 6.11 14.92 -8.26
CA ASN A 283 7.30 15.73 -8.50
C ASN A 283 7.09 17.23 -8.19
N ASN A 284 5.84 17.69 -8.10
CA ASN A 284 5.48 19.11 -7.94
C ASN A 284 4.58 19.38 -6.71
N GLU A 285 4.06 18.33 -6.09
CA GLU A 285 3.25 18.34 -4.87
C GLU A 285 4.10 18.67 -3.63
N LYS A 286 3.57 19.46 -2.69
CA LYS A 286 4.30 19.99 -1.51
C LYS A 286 4.68 18.91 -0.50
N HIS A 287 3.90 17.84 -0.38
CA HIS A 287 4.29 16.62 0.36
C HIS A 287 5.05 15.63 -0.54
N GLY A 288 5.11 15.92 -1.84
CA GLY A 288 6.02 15.29 -2.79
C GLY A 288 7.35 16.04 -2.90
N LYS A 289 7.95 16.06 -4.10
CA LYS A 289 9.23 16.76 -4.37
C LYS A 289 9.05 18.27 -4.61
N GLY A 290 7.82 18.78 -4.61
CA GLY A 290 7.56 20.20 -4.60
C GLY A 290 8.04 20.78 -3.28
N ASN A 291 8.88 21.81 -3.33
CA ASN A 291 9.36 22.42 -2.10
C ASN A 291 8.34 23.41 -1.54
N ALA A 292 8.33 23.54 -0.22
CA ALA A 292 7.75 24.72 0.42
C ALA A 292 8.69 25.90 0.18
N ASP A 293 8.14 27.06 -0.17
CA ASP A 293 8.95 28.19 -0.63
C ASP A 293 9.51 29.04 0.51
N GLU A 294 8.89 29.00 1.70
CA GLU A 294 9.24 29.88 2.80
C GLU A 294 9.27 29.23 4.19
N SER A 295 8.28 29.45 5.06
CA SER A 295 8.28 28.94 6.44
C SER A 295 6.95 28.25 6.75
N LEU A 296 6.99 27.12 7.48
CA LEU A 296 5.81 26.33 7.86
C LEU A 296 5.75 26.02 9.37
N CYS A 297 4.54 25.94 9.92
CA CYS A 297 4.29 25.61 11.31
C CYS A 297 4.06 24.10 11.42
N GLY A 298 5.16 23.34 11.45
CA GLY A 298 5.13 21.89 11.57
C GLY A 298 5.36 21.39 13.00
N ASP A 299 4.79 20.23 13.31
CA ASP A 299 5.08 19.42 14.49
C ASP A 299 6.17 18.40 14.23
N ASN A 300 6.91 18.07 15.29
CA ASN A 300 7.94 17.05 15.18
C ASN A 300 7.36 15.73 14.64
N PRO A 301 8.11 15.00 13.80
CA PRO A 301 9.50 15.25 13.42
C PRO A 301 9.68 16.19 12.22
N TYR A 302 8.64 16.93 11.84
CA TYR A 302 8.64 17.93 10.77
C TYR A 302 8.78 19.33 11.39
N PRO A 303 10.00 19.79 11.71
CA PRO A 303 10.19 20.98 12.55
C PRO A 303 9.60 22.23 11.90
N SER A 304 9.08 23.15 12.70
CA SER A 304 8.63 24.45 12.18
C SER A 304 9.79 25.28 11.60
N GLY A 305 9.47 26.29 10.79
CA GLY A 305 10.44 27.21 10.21
C GLY A 305 10.94 26.78 8.83
N THR A 306 12.08 27.33 8.42
CA THR A 306 12.75 26.97 7.16
C THR A 306 13.42 25.59 7.22
N SER A 307 13.63 25.03 8.42
CA SER A 307 14.13 23.67 8.64
C SER A 307 13.11 22.57 8.31
N GLY A 308 11.82 22.93 8.23
CA GLY A 308 10.73 22.00 7.93
C GLY A 308 10.40 21.87 6.45
N LEU A 309 11.02 22.66 5.58
CA LEU A 309 10.64 22.73 4.16
C LEU A 309 11.05 21.49 3.38
N GLY A 310 10.22 21.17 2.38
CA GLY A 310 10.55 20.18 1.35
C GLY A 310 10.66 18.76 1.88
N LYS A 311 10.04 18.48 3.03
CA LYS A 311 9.93 17.11 3.55
C LYS A 311 8.97 16.34 2.66
N VAL A 312 9.48 15.24 2.13
CA VAL A 312 8.69 14.33 1.28
C VAL A 312 8.06 13.27 2.17
N LEU A 313 6.79 12.99 1.93
CA LEU A 313 6.06 11.90 2.55
C LEU A 313 5.96 10.70 1.59
N ALA A 314 5.86 9.51 2.16
CA ALA A 314 5.41 8.33 1.46
C ALA A 314 3.87 8.34 1.41
N CYS A 315 3.29 7.70 0.39
CA CYS A 315 1.82 7.63 0.28
C CYS A 315 1.18 6.94 1.50
N THR A 316 1.89 5.98 2.10
CA THR A 316 1.46 5.22 3.29
C THR A 316 1.58 5.99 4.61
N ASP A 317 2.19 7.18 4.61
CA ASP A 317 2.26 8.01 5.82
C ASP A 317 0.86 8.57 6.17
N CYS A 318 -0.01 8.72 5.16
CA CYS A 318 -1.37 9.23 5.33
C CYS A 318 -2.46 8.24 4.91
N HIS A 319 -2.17 7.28 4.03
CA HIS A 319 -3.18 6.41 3.42
C HIS A 319 -2.99 4.93 3.75
N GLU A 320 -4.10 4.26 4.06
CA GLU A 320 -4.19 2.80 4.13
C GLU A 320 -4.17 2.19 2.73
N PRO A 321 -3.28 1.23 2.43
CA PRO A 321 -3.12 0.70 1.08
C PRO A 321 -4.27 -0.18 0.60
N HIS A 322 -5.08 -0.73 1.51
CA HIS A 322 -6.23 -1.59 1.14
C HIS A 322 -7.57 -0.87 1.34
N GLY A 323 -7.84 -0.43 2.57
CA GLY A 323 -9.04 0.31 2.91
C GLY A 323 -8.99 0.88 4.32
N SER A 324 -9.83 1.88 4.55
CA SER A 324 -9.96 2.60 5.82
C SER A 324 -11.44 2.90 6.13
N GLN A 325 -11.74 3.03 7.42
CA GLN A 325 -13.02 3.56 7.89
C GLN A 325 -13.20 5.06 7.60
N ASN A 326 -12.13 5.75 7.21
CA ASN A 326 -12.15 7.12 6.74
C ASN A 326 -12.24 7.21 5.22
N ALA A 327 -12.79 8.31 4.73
CA ALA A 327 -12.78 8.64 3.31
C ALA A 327 -11.33 8.80 2.79
N PHE A 328 -11.14 8.63 1.48
CA PHE A 328 -9.84 8.79 0.80
C PHE A 328 -8.74 7.89 1.35
N LEU A 329 -9.11 6.71 1.86
CA LEU A 329 -8.20 5.76 2.48
C LEU A 329 -7.40 6.36 3.64
N ALA A 330 -7.82 7.50 4.21
CA ALA A 330 -7.03 8.17 5.23
C ALA A 330 -6.83 7.25 6.44
N ARG A 331 -5.61 7.18 6.96
CA ARG A 331 -5.29 6.39 8.15
C ARG A 331 -6.08 6.90 9.36
N GLN A 332 -6.22 6.06 10.38
CA GLN A 332 -6.84 6.44 11.65
C GLN A 332 -5.81 6.90 12.69
N GLU A 333 -4.53 6.66 12.42
CA GLU A 333 -3.39 7.11 13.20
C GLU A 333 -2.32 7.60 12.22
N VAL A 334 -1.77 8.78 12.51
CA VAL A 334 -0.72 9.42 11.72
C VAL A 334 0.22 10.14 12.69
N ASN A 335 1.53 10.01 12.44
CA ASN A 335 2.60 10.69 13.19
C ASN A 335 2.49 10.54 14.72
N GLY A 336 2.31 9.30 15.18
CA GLY A 336 2.34 8.95 16.59
C GLY A 336 1.01 9.12 17.32
N GLY A 337 -0.03 9.63 16.65
CA GLY A 337 -1.30 9.98 17.27
C GLY A 337 -2.52 9.52 16.46
N ILE A 338 -3.57 9.12 17.19
CA ILE A 338 -4.88 8.80 16.60
C ILE A 338 -5.53 10.11 16.13
N LEU A 339 -6.26 10.05 15.01
CA LEU A 339 -7.04 11.18 14.53
C LEU A 339 -8.11 11.59 15.55
N GLY A 340 -8.40 12.90 15.65
CA GLY A 340 -9.43 13.43 16.58
C GLY A 340 -10.86 12.99 16.28
N GLY A 341 -11.09 12.33 15.13
CA GLY A 341 -12.36 11.78 14.70
C GLY A 341 -12.25 11.15 13.32
N ASN A 342 -13.40 10.82 12.72
CA ASN A 342 -13.47 10.22 11.39
C ASN A 342 -13.51 11.30 10.30
N ILE A 343 -12.90 11.01 9.16
CA ILE A 343 -12.97 11.86 7.96
C ILE A 343 -14.09 11.33 7.06
N GLY A 344 -15.18 12.09 6.95
CA GLY A 344 -16.43 11.66 6.33
C GLY A 344 -16.48 11.82 4.81
N SER A 345 -16.00 12.95 4.27
CA SER A 345 -16.04 13.22 2.83
C SER A 345 -15.01 14.27 2.42
N PHE A 346 -14.92 14.56 1.13
CA PHE A 346 -14.26 15.81 0.69
C PHE A 346 -15.16 16.97 1.13
N SER A 347 -14.60 18.12 1.51
CA SER A 347 -15.32 19.32 1.97
C SER A 347 -15.98 19.29 3.36
N THR A 348 -15.52 18.43 4.27
CA THR A 348 -15.90 18.46 5.70
C THR A 348 -14.83 19.16 6.54
N THR A 349 -15.21 19.75 7.67
CA THR A 349 -14.27 20.40 8.59
C THR A 349 -13.36 19.39 9.30
N ASP A 350 -13.71 18.10 9.31
CA ASP A 350 -12.98 17.00 9.94
C ASP A 350 -11.60 16.70 9.30
N TRP A 351 -11.30 17.24 8.12
CA TRP A 351 -9.99 17.08 7.48
C TRP A 351 -8.84 17.63 8.31
N HIS A 352 -9.11 18.54 9.25
CA HIS A 352 -8.07 18.98 10.17
C HIS A 352 -7.50 17.83 11.01
N TYR A 353 -8.29 16.79 11.31
CA TYR A 353 -7.85 15.69 12.18
C TYR A 353 -6.56 15.02 11.70
N ILE A 354 -6.37 14.88 10.39
CA ILE A 354 -5.13 14.34 9.81
C ILE A 354 -4.05 15.40 9.65
N CYS A 355 -4.40 16.62 9.27
CA CYS A 355 -3.44 17.71 9.08
C CYS A 355 -2.75 18.09 10.39
N ASP A 356 -3.48 18.12 11.50
CA ASP A 356 -3.00 18.50 12.83
C ASP A 356 -2.03 17.50 13.43
N ARG A 357 -1.83 16.36 12.77
CA ARG A 357 -0.79 15.40 13.18
C ARG A 357 0.60 15.85 12.79
N CYS A 358 0.70 16.77 11.84
CA CYS A 358 1.98 17.30 11.37
C CYS A 358 2.02 18.83 11.32
N HIS A 359 0.88 19.51 11.37
CA HIS A 359 0.79 20.96 11.33
C HIS A 359 0.19 21.49 12.62
N LYS A 360 0.79 22.56 13.14
CA LYS A 360 0.32 23.20 14.37
C LYS A 360 -0.95 24.00 14.11
N ASP A 361 -1.88 23.90 15.05
CA ASP A 361 -2.97 24.85 15.19
C ASP A 361 -2.47 26.18 15.82
N ASP A 362 -3.35 27.18 15.86
CA ASP A 362 -3.04 28.49 16.42
C ASP A 362 -2.71 28.44 17.92
N ASN A 363 -3.33 27.54 18.68
CA ASN A 363 -3.14 27.41 20.13
C ASN A 363 -1.78 26.77 20.45
N GLU A 364 -1.31 25.83 19.63
CA GLU A 364 0.02 25.23 19.69
C GLU A 364 1.13 26.22 19.33
N ILE A 365 0.82 27.19 18.44
CA ILE A 365 1.72 28.30 18.14
C ILE A 365 1.69 29.38 19.24
N ASN A 366 0.50 29.71 19.74
CA ASN A 366 0.27 30.71 20.77
C ASN A 366 -0.91 30.30 21.67
N GLY A 367 -0.63 29.88 22.91
CA GLY A 367 -1.62 29.36 23.86
C GLY A 367 -2.71 30.34 24.33
N SER A 368 -2.77 31.56 23.79
CA SER A 368 -3.90 32.47 23.96
C SER A 368 -4.95 32.36 22.84
N CYS A 369 -4.65 31.63 21.77
CA CYS A 369 -5.50 31.42 20.60
C CYS A 369 -6.46 30.23 20.77
N GLN A 370 -7.34 30.02 19.79
CA GLN A 370 -8.27 28.89 19.79
C GLN A 370 -7.62 27.60 19.29
N THR A 371 -8.04 26.47 19.86
CA THR A 371 -7.68 25.12 19.38
C THR A 371 -8.36 24.79 18.05
N ASP A 372 -7.67 23.99 17.23
CA ASP A 372 -8.07 23.53 15.90
C ASP A 372 -8.40 24.72 14.96
N HIS A 373 -7.66 25.82 15.12
CA HIS A 373 -7.84 27.07 14.38
C HIS A 373 -6.55 27.41 13.63
N TYR A 374 -6.64 28.08 12.48
CA TYR A 374 -5.51 28.28 11.57
C TYR A 374 -5.39 29.73 11.09
N TYR A 375 -5.80 30.70 11.90
CA TYR A 375 -5.62 32.10 11.56
C TYR A 375 -4.15 32.47 11.46
N ILE A 376 -3.31 31.98 12.37
CA ILE A 376 -1.88 32.25 12.35
C ILE A 376 -1.29 31.66 11.06
N THR A 377 -1.67 30.44 10.73
CA THR A 377 -1.25 29.69 9.53
C THR A 377 -1.86 30.21 8.21
N HIS A 378 -2.87 31.06 8.24
CA HIS A 378 -3.47 31.62 7.01
C HIS A 378 -3.26 33.13 6.84
N HIS A 379 -3.32 33.90 7.93
CA HIS A 379 -3.38 35.36 7.89
C HIS A 379 -2.23 36.07 8.60
N SER A 380 -1.59 35.47 9.59
CA SER A 380 -0.47 36.13 10.27
C SER A 380 0.79 36.14 9.41
N ASN A 381 1.76 36.97 9.80
CA ASN A 381 3.15 36.92 9.32
C ASN A 381 4.07 36.42 10.45
N GLU A 382 3.53 35.70 11.44
CA GLU A 382 4.33 35.16 12.53
C GLU A 382 5.25 34.05 11.99
N GLY A 383 6.48 33.97 12.51
CA GLY A 383 7.66 33.44 11.82
C GLY A 383 7.67 31.97 11.37
N CYS A 384 6.60 31.22 11.59
CA CYS A 384 6.43 29.88 11.03
C CYS A 384 5.39 29.80 9.90
N ASN A 385 4.78 30.89 9.44
CA ASN A 385 3.78 30.82 8.38
C ASN A 385 3.89 31.91 7.33
N THR A 386 4.61 31.61 6.25
CA THR A 386 4.68 32.52 5.12
C THR A 386 4.52 31.84 3.75
N ASP A 387 4.51 30.50 3.71
CA ASP A 387 4.34 29.74 2.46
C ASP A 387 2.87 29.45 2.08
N ARG A 388 2.04 30.49 2.15
CA ARG A 388 0.64 30.45 1.71
C ARG A 388 0.53 30.75 0.20
N PRO A 389 -0.34 30.05 -0.55
CA PRO A 389 -0.50 30.24 -1.99
C PRO A 389 -1.32 31.49 -2.38
N TYR A 390 -1.67 32.37 -1.44
CA TYR A 390 -2.56 33.50 -1.63
C TYR A 390 -2.16 34.73 -0.80
N ASN A 391 -2.68 35.89 -1.16
CA ASN A 391 -2.57 37.11 -0.34
C ASN A 391 -3.59 37.05 0.82
N PRO A 392 -3.15 37.17 2.09
CA PRO A 392 -4.02 37.00 3.26
C PRO A 392 -5.10 38.08 3.40
N ASN A 393 -4.98 39.18 2.65
CA ASN A 393 -5.92 40.29 2.69
C ASN A 393 -7.08 40.14 1.68
N MET A 394 -7.13 39.05 0.91
CA MET A 394 -8.19 38.80 -0.07
C MET A 394 -9.39 38.07 0.56
N CYS A 395 -9.98 38.67 1.59
CA CYS A 395 -10.99 38.00 2.43
C CYS A 395 -12.19 37.46 1.63
N ASN A 396 -12.69 38.20 0.64
CA ASN A 396 -13.89 37.82 -0.14
C ASN A 396 -13.66 36.65 -1.10
N THR A 397 -12.40 36.30 -1.39
CA THR A 397 -12.04 35.16 -2.23
C THR A 397 -12.18 33.86 -1.47
N CYS A 398 -11.87 33.86 -0.17
CA CYS A 398 -11.88 32.67 0.68
C CYS A 398 -13.11 32.59 1.61
N HIS A 399 -13.70 33.74 1.97
CA HIS A 399 -14.82 33.82 2.92
C HIS A 399 -16.04 34.49 2.28
N SER A 400 -17.20 33.84 2.38
CA SER A 400 -18.48 34.43 2.03
C SER A 400 -18.96 35.33 3.19
N GLY A 401 -19.08 36.64 2.96
CA GLY A 401 -19.72 37.56 3.92
C GLY A 401 -18.87 38.70 4.49
N GLY A 402 -17.65 38.95 3.99
CA GLY A 402 -16.89 40.18 4.29
C GLY A 402 -16.39 40.34 5.73
N GLY A 403 -16.56 39.34 6.59
CA GLY A 403 -15.97 39.30 7.93
C GLY A 403 -14.51 38.84 7.86
N GLY A 404 -13.56 39.77 7.78
CA GLY A 404 -12.15 39.44 7.99
C GLY A 404 -11.94 38.88 9.40
N MET A 405 -11.18 37.80 9.55
CA MET A 405 -10.68 37.42 10.87
C MET A 405 -9.76 38.53 11.38
N ALA A 406 -10.06 39.13 12.52
CA ALA A 406 -9.21 40.20 13.08
C ALA A 406 -8.02 39.64 13.88
N ASN A 407 -8.09 38.38 14.34
CA ASN A 407 -7.08 37.69 15.15
C ASN A 407 -7.42 36.19 15.35
N CYS A 408 -6.50 35.44 15.97
CA CYS A 408 -6.60 34.02 16.30
C CYS A 408 -7.58 33.66 17.43
N THR A 409 -8.20 34.64 18.09
CA THR A 409 -9.15 34.42 19.19
C THR A 409 -10.61 34.56 18.77
N ASN A 410 -10.88 34.94 17.51
CA ASN A 410 -12.23 35.09 16.97
C ASN A 410 -12.84 33.76 16.54
N THR A 411 -14.14 33.56 16.80
CA THR A 411 -14.91 32.34 16.51
C THR A 411 -15.51 32.30 15.10
N ASN A 412 -14.84 32.84 14.07
CA ASN A 412 -15.37 32.76 12.71
C ASN A 412 -15.34 31.31 12.21
N ASN A 413 -16.23 30.98 11.26
CA ASN A 413 -16.28 29.63 10.69
C ASN A 413 -14.93 29.25 10.09
N LYS A 414 -14.40 28.09 10.51
CA LYS A 414 -13.17 27.50 9.99
C LYS A 414 -13.33 27.27 8.48
N LEU A 415 -12.33 27.64 7.70
CA LEU A 415 -12.27 27.25 6.30
C LEU A 415 -11.88 25.77 6.22
N ILE A 416 -12.55 25.03 5.35
CA ILE A 416 -12.24 23.62 5.14
C ILE A 416 -10.90 23.50 4.40
N CYS A 417 -9.95 22.74 4.95
CA CYS A 417 -8.62 22.56 4.36
C CYS A 417 -8.72 22.13 2.90
N THR A 418 -9.57 21.14 2.60
CA THR A 418 -9.77 20.58 1.26
C THR A 418 -10.40 21.51 0.22
N ASN A 419 -10.79 22.74 0.60
CA ASN A 419 -11.12 23.77 -0.39
C ASN A 419 -9.88 24.15 -1.22
N CYS A 420 -8.71 24.19 -0.57
CA CYS A 420 -7.46 24.60 -1.20
C CYS A 420 -6.43 23.48 -1.27
N HIS A 421 -6.51 22.48 -0.38
CA HIS A 421 -5.48 21.49 -0.12
C HIS A 421 -5.91 20.07 -0.51
N TYR A 422 -5.47 19.61 -1.69
CA TYR A 422 -5.76 18.29 -2.22
C TYR A 422 -4.84 17.94 -3.39
N HIS A 423 -4.63 16.65 -3.69
CA HIS A 423 -3.76 16.27 -4.81
C HIS A 423 -4.23 16.83 -6.16
N GLY A 424 -3.27 17.36 -6.92
CA GLY A 424 -3.54 18.06 -8.17
C GLY A 424 -4.24 19.42 -8.03
N SER A 425 -4.36 19.97 -6.82
CA SER A 425 -4.67 21.39 -6.64
C SER A 425 -3.54 22.27 -7.18
N SER A 426 -3.84 23.54 -7.40
CA SER A 426 -2.85 24.56 -7.73
C SER A 426 -3.20 25.89 -7.06
N VAL A 427 -2.26 26.83 -7.03
CA VAL A 427 -2.49 28.21 -6.54
C VAL A 427 -3.68 28.91 -7.22
N THR A 428 -4.04 28.55 -8.46
CA THR A 428 -5.20 29.15 -9.15
C THR A 428 -6.53 28.70 -8.56
N ASN A 429 -6.54 27.59 -7.81
CA ASN A 429 -7.71 27.18 -7.03
C ASN A 429 -7.93 28.06 -5.78
N ALA A 430 -7.02 29.01 -5.51
CA ALA A 430 -7.07 29.99 -4.42
C ALA A 430 -7.00 31.47 -4.89
N ASP A 431 -7.07 31.74 -6.21
CA ASP A 431 -7.09 33.06 -6.87
C ASP A 431 -5.91 34.04 -6.55
N TYR A 432 -4.71 33.81 -7.15
CA TYR A 432 -3.83 34.72 -7.94
C TYR A 432 -2.46 34.04 -8.29
N SER A 433 -1.74 34.51 -9.32
CA SER A 433 -0.62 33.88 -10.12
C SER A 433 0.82 34.17 -9.59
N PRO A 434 1.89 33.31 -9.72
CA PRO A 434 2.29 32.45 -10.88
C PRO A 434 2.65 30.95 -10.58
N THR A 435 3.48 30.30 -11.41
CA THR A 435 3.19 29.11 -12.25
C THR A 435 3.49 27.67 -11.76
N THR A 436 3.93 27.39 -10.53
CA THR A 436 4.33 25.99 -10.16
C THR A 436 4.15 25.60 -8.69
N ARG A 437 3.01 25.86 -8.05
CA ARG A 437 2.77 25.32 -6.69
C ARG A 437 1.51 24.46 -6.65
N ARG A 438 1.69 23.15 -6.46
CA ARG A 438 0.63 22.23 -6.06
C ARG A 438 0.57 22.24 -4.54
N THR A 439 -0.60 22.47 -3.96
CA THR A 439 -0.70 22.85 -2.53
C THR A 439 -0.59 21.67 -1.58
N PHE A 440 -0.64 20.45 -2.12
CA PHE A 440 -0.40 19.15 -1.49
C PHE A 440 0.50 18.35 -2.41
#